data_AF-A0AAX6IJL3-F1
#
_entry.id   AF-A0AAX6IJL3-F1
#
_cell.length_a   1.000
_cell.length_b   1.000
_cell.length_c   1.000
_cell.angle_alpha   90.00
_cell.angle_beta   90.00
_cell.angle_gamma   90.00
#
_symmetry.space_group_name_H-M   'P 1'
#
loop_
_entity.id
_entity.type
_entity.pdbx_description
1 polymer ?
#
loop_
_entity_poly.entity_id
_entity_poly.type
_entity_poly.pdbx_seq_one_letter_code
_entity_poly.pdbx_strand_id
1 'polypeptide(L)'
;MSTSAIQLDLMSKYSQDISLSKWSGTPITLVGKSGSEKSTVFSLIDRFYDPQSGEILIDGTNVKELQLRWIRGRIGLVSQEPILFASSIKDNIAYGKDDATLEEIKAAT
;
A
#
# COMPACT_ATOMS: atom_id res chain seq x y z
N MET A 1 6.81 -4.19 18.09
CA MET A 1 5.99 -3.93 16.89
C MET A 1 5.20 -2.66 17.18
N SER A 2 5.60 -1.52 16.61
CA SER A 2 4.82 -0.28 16.77
C SER A 2 3.63 -0.35 15.82
N THR A 3 2.43 -0.30 16.37
CA THR A 3 1.15 -0.41 15.69
C THR A 3 0.78 0.98 15.17
N SER A 4 0.94 1.20 13.86
CA SER A 4 0.60 2.49 13.23
C SER A 4 -0.90 2.61 12.92
N ALA A 5 -1.53 3.73 13.20
CA ALA A 5 -2.86 4.10 12.74
C ALA A 5 -2.78 4.76 11.36
N ILE A 6 -3.72 4.45 10.46
CA ILE A 6 -3.83 5.11 9.17
C ILE A 6 -5.17 5.85 9.15
N GLN A 7 -5.10 7.15 8.86
CA GLN A 7 -6.25 8.01 8.66
C GLN A 7 -6.17 8.61 7.26
N LEU A 8 -7.22 8.38 6.47
CA LEU A 8 -7.37 8.82 5.10
C LEU A 8 -8.47 9.86 5.07
N ASP A 9 -8.16 11.09 4.71
CA ASP A 9 -9.15 12.14 4.48
C ASP A 9 -8.98 12.69 3.06
N LEU A 10 -9.58 11.99 2.10
CA LEU A 10 -9.38 12.22 0.68
C LEU A 10 -10.58 12.91 0.06
N MET A 11 -10.37 14.11 -0.50
CA MET A 11 -11.31 14.72 -1.44
C MET A 11 -10.83 14.45 -2.86
N SER A 12 -11.56 13.61 -3.61
CA SER A 12 -11.27 13.33 -5.03
C SER A 12 -12.08 14.26 -5.93
N LYS A 13 -11.45 14.77 -6.99
CA LYS A 13 -12.13 15.58 -8.03
C LYS A 13 -13.12 14.76 -8.87
N TYR A 14 -13.10 13.42 -8.77
CA TYR A 14 -13.82 12.49 -9.65
C TYR A 14 -14.76 11.52 -8.93
N SER A 15 -14.78 11.47 -7.59
CA SER A 15 -15.76 10.70 -6.81
C SER A 15 -15.85 11.25 -5.37
N GLN A 16 -16.95 10.93 -4.69
CA GLN A 16 -17.33 11.38 -3.34
C GLN A 16 -16.17 11.45 -2.33
N ASP A 17 -16.26 12.38 -1.38
CA ASP A 17 -15.30 12.52 -0.29
C ASP A 17 -15.16 11.19 0.49
N ILE A 18 -13.93 10.68 0.60
CA ILE A 18 -13.62 9.45 1.33
C ILE A 18 -12.90 9.84 2.62
N SER A 19 -13.61 9.71 3.74
CA SER A 19 -13.02 9.83 5.07
C SER A 19 -13.03 8.45 5.76
N LEU A 20 -11.84 7.95 6.09
CA LEU A 20 -11.63 6.67 6.77
C LEU A 20 -10.58 6.88 7.87
N SER A 21 -10.91 6.56 9.12
CA SER A 21 -9.95 6.59 10.23
C SER A 21 -9.92 5.23 10.92
N LYS A 22 -8.73 4.68 11.17
CA LYS A 22 -8.61 3.40 11.88
C LYS A 22 -7.31 3.19 12.64
N TRP A 23 -7.45 2.52 13.78
CA TRP A 23 -6.36 1.96 14.59
C TRP A 23 -5.98 0.56 14.08
N SER A 24 -4.68 0.28 14.03
CA SER A 24 -4.14 -0.97 13.46
C SER A 24 -4.65 -2.25 14.13
N GLY A 25 -4.58 -3.36 13.39
CA GLY A 25 -4.87 -4.71 13.89
C GLY A 25 -6.20 -5.31 13.44
N THR A 26 -7.04 -4.56 12.71
CA THR A 26 -8.27 -5.13 12.13
C THR A 26 -8.30 -4.89 10.62
N PRO A 27 -8.52 -5.93 9.80
CA PRO A 27 -8.65 -5.79 8.35
C PRO A 27 -9.70 -4.73 7.97
N ILE A 28 -9.44 -4.03 6.86
CA ILE A 28 -10.41 -3.15 6.19
C ILE A 28 -10.61 -3.70 4.79
N THR A 29 -11.85 -3.71 4.32
CA THR A 29 -12.18 -4.07 2.94
C THR A 29 -12.85 -2.88 2.27
N LEU A 30 -12.30 -2.45 1.14
CA LEU A 30 -12.94 -1.47 0.26
C LEU A 30 -13.72 -2.20 -0.83
N VAL A 31 -15.05 -2.12 -0.79
CA VAL A 31 -15.95 -2.78 -1.75
C VAL A 31 -16.65 -1.77 -2.65
N GLY A 32 -16.84 -2.13 -3.91
CA GLY A 32 -17.49 -1.27 -4.90
C GLY A 32 -17.47 -1.90 -6.29
N LYS A 33 -18.30 -1.39 -7.21
CA LYS A 33 -18.38 -1.88 -8.60
C LYS A 33 -17.03 -1.77 -9.33
N SER A 34 -16.79 -2.56 -10.37
CA SER A 34 -15.62 -2.36 -11.24
C SER A 34 -15.59 -0.91 -11.75
N GLY A 35 -14.40 -0.30 -11.80
CA GLY A 35 -14.25 1.12 -12.15
C GLY A 35 -14.59 2.12 -11.03
N SER A 36 -15.00 1.69 -9.83
CA SER A 36 -15.27 2.59 -8.69
C SER A 36 -14.00 3.12 -8.01
N GLU A 37 -12.89 3.27 -8.74
CA GLU A 37 -11.66 3.92 -8.29
C GLU A 37 -10.96 3.29 -7.06
N LYS A 38 -11.26 2.04 -6.70
CA LYS A 38 -10.65 1.36 -5.53
C LYS A 38 -9.13 1.30 -5.63
N SER A 39 -8.61 0.93 -6.80
CA SER A 39 -7.16 0.91 -7.07
C SER A 39 -6.53 2.30 -6.99
N THR A 40 -7.29 3.36 -7.26
CA THR A 40 -6.85 4.75 -7.12
C THR A 40 -6.58 5.08 -5.65
N VAL A 41 -7.44 4.63 -4.72
CA VAL A 41 -7.22 4.82 -3.27
C VAL A 41 -5.89 4.20 -2.83
N PHE A 42 -5.61 2.96 -3.23
CA PHE A 42 -4.33 2.31 -2.93
C PHE A 42 -3.14 3.04 -3.56
N SER A 43 -3.30 3.56 -4.78
CA SER A 43 -2.25 4.32 -5.47
C SER A 43 -1.90 5.64 -4.74
N LEU A 44 -2.87 6.26 -4.07
CA LEU A 44 -2.64 7.44 -3.23
C LEU A 44 -1.95 7.07 -1.91
N ILE A 45 -2.35 5.96 -1.28
CA ILE A 45 -1.73 5.43 -0.05
C ILE A 45 -0.25 5.11 -0.28
N ASP A 46 0.08 4.41 -1.38
CA ASP A 46 1.46 4.05 -1.74
C ASP A 46 2.27 5.20 -2.36
N ARG A 47 1.66 6.40 -2.41
CA ARG A 47 2.21 7.61 -3.02
C ARG A 47 2.77 7.36 -4.43
N PHE A 48 2.03 6.60 -5.24
CA PHE A 48 2.21 6.65 -6.69
C PHE A 48 1.67 7.97 -7.26
N TYR A 49 0.66 8.54 -6.61
CA TYR A 49 0.16 9.88 -6.85
C TYR A 49 -0.05 10.62 -5.53
N ASP A 50 0.06 11.94 -5.55
CA ASP A 50 -0.33 12.78 -4.43
C ASP A 50 -1.81 13.22 -4.58
N PRO A 51 -2.57 13.33 -3.47
CA PRO A 51 -3.94 13.81 -3.53
C PRO A 51 -3.98 15.27 -4.00
N GLN A 52 -4.94 15.57 -4.88
CA GLN A 52 -5.22 16.93 -5.37
C GLN A 52 -5.81 17.83 -4.27
N SER A 53 -6.58 17.24 -3.35
CA SER A 53 -7.22 17.89 -2.19
C SER A 53 -7.37 16.90 -1.03
N GLY A 54 -7.43 17.42 0.20
CA GLY A 54 -7.39 16.60 1.42
C GLY A 54 -5.99 16.10 1.75
N GLU A 55 -5.91 15.16 2.68
CA GLU A 55 -4.67 14.57 3.16
C GLU A 55 -4.77 13.10 3.54
N ILE A 56 -3.62 12.42 3.50
CA ILE A 56 -3.48 11.07 4.05
C ILE A 56 -2.49 11.19 5.20
N LEU A 57 -2.90 10.69 6.36
CA LEU A 57 -2.15 10.70 7.60
C LEU A 57 -1.79 9.27 8.01
N ILE A 58 -0.52 9.05 8.34
CA ILE A 58 -0.06 7.85 9.05
C ILE A 58 0.42 8.32 10.41
N ASP A 59 -0.18 7.82 11.49
CA ASP A 59 0.10 8.25 12.86
C ASP A 59 0.01 9.78 13.04
N GLY A 60 -0.95 10.42 12.37
CA GLY A 60 -1.15 11.87 12.39
C GLY A 60 -0.14 12.69 11.57
N THR A 61 0.82 12.03 10.91
CA THR A 61 1.79 12.71 10.02
C THR A 61 1.34 12.58 8.58
N ASN A 62 1.34 13.69 7.84
CA ASN A 62 0.98 13.68 6.43
C ASN A 62 1.97 12.81 5.62
N VAL A 63 1.46 11.91 4.80
CA VAL A 63 2.31 11.00 4.00
C VAL A 63 3.27 11.75 3.07
N LYS A 64 2.96 13.00 2.70
CA LYS A 64 3.83 13.88 1.90
C LYS A 64 5.14 14.22 2.63
N GLU A 65 5.10 14.26 3.95
CA GLU A 65 6.25 14.58 4.82
C GLU A 65 7.13 13.35 5.11
N LEU A 66 6.59 12.15 4.88
CA LEU A 66 7.29 10.90 5.10
C LEU A 66 8.14 10.51 3.89
N GLN A 67 9.30 9.89 4.18
CA GLN A 67 10.20 9.37 3.14
C GLN A 67 9.55 8.19 2.39
N LEU A 68 9.52 8.24 1.05
CA LEU A 68 8.91 7.19 0.22
C LEU A 68 9.43 5.79 0.53
N ARG A 69 10.75 5.65 0.74
CA ARG A 69 11.38 4.38 1.11
C ARG A 69 10.83 3.83 2.43
N TRP A 70 10.56 4.71 3.41
CA TRP A 70 10.01 4.30 4.69
C TRP A 70 8.57 3.81 4.53
N ILE A 71 7.71 4.54 3.81
CA ILE A 71 6.31 4.15 3.58
C ILE A 71 6.23 2.80 2.87
N ARG A 72 6.97 2.66 1.76
CA ARG A 72 6.96 1.42 0.96
C ARG A 72 7.59 0.23 1.66
N GLY A 73 8.48 0.45 2.64
CA GLY A 73 8.99 -0.60 3.51
C GLY A 73 7.99 -1.06 4.59
N ARG A 74 6.89 -0.32 4.79
CA ARG A 74 5.84 -0.64 5.77
C ARG A 74 4.58 -1.25 5.14
N ILE A 75 4.42 -1.11 3.82
CA ILE A 75 3.23 -1.55 3.09
C ILE A 75 3.62 -2.64 2.09
N GLY A 76 3.03 -3.82 2.23
CA GLY A 76 3.07 -4.86 1.21
C GLY A 76 1.87 -4.72 0.28
N LEU A 77 2.11 -4.38 -0.99
CA LEU A 77 1.07 -4.30 -2.02
C LEU A 77 1.06 -5.58 -2.86
N VAL A 78 -0.09 -6.24 -2.94
CA VAL A 78 -0.33 -7.34 -3.89
C VAL A 78 -1.15 -6.79 -5.04
N SER A 79 -0.52 -6.71 -6.22
CA SER A 79 -1.16 -6.17 -7.43
C SER A 79 -2.15 -7.16 -8.03
N GLN A 80 -3.22 -6.65 -8.64
CA GLN A 80 -4.22 -7.47 -9.35
C GLN A 80 -3.60 -8.23 -10.54
N GLU A 81 -2.67 -7.57 -11.25
CA GLU A 81 -1.83 -8.18 -12.29
C GLU A 81 -0.39 -8.25 -11.75
N PRO A 82 0.05 -9.41 -11.23
CA PRO A 82 1.39 -9.55 -10.69
C PRO A 82 2.44 -9.50 -11.82
N ILE A 83 3.55 -8.82 -11.56
CA ILE A 83 4.68 -8.75 -12.50
C ILE A 83 5.64 -9.88 -12.17
N LEU A 84 5.97 -10.68 -13.19
CA LEU A 84 7.03 -11.69 -13.11
C LEU A 84 8.17 -11.30 -14.04
N PHE A 85 9.39 -11.40 -13.54
CA PHE A 85 10.59 -11.24 -14.33
C PHE A 85 10.89 -12.53 -15.08
N ALA A 86 11.43 -12.40 -16.30
CA ALA A 86 11.94 -13.52 -17.11
C ALA A 86 13.23 -14.10 -16.50
N SER A 87 13.10 -14.66 -15.30
CA SER A 87 14.15 -15.25 -14.46
C SER A 87 13.60 -16.48 -13.74
N SER A 88 14.40 -17.08 -12.85
CA SER A 88 13.93 -18.23 -12.07
C SER A 88 12.83 -17.86 -11.06
N ILE A 89 12.08 -18.86 -10.60
CA ILE A 89 11.10 -18.70 -9.50
C ILE A 89 11.79 -18.15 -8.25
N LYS A 90 12.98 -18.68 -7.94
CA LYS A 90 13.80 -18.23 -6.81
C LYS A 90 14.07 -16.73 -6.88
N ASP A 91 14.44 -16.21 -8.05
CA ASP A 91 14.77 -14.79 -8.22
C ASP A 91 13.53 -13.90 -8.08
N ASN A 92 12.39 -14.36 -8.60
CA ASN A 92 11.11 -13.65 -8.44
C ASN A 92 10.65 -13.59 -6.98
N ILE A 93 10.88 -14.65 -6.19
CA ILE A 93 10.57 -14.64 -4.75
C ILE A 93 11.58 -13.76 -3.99
N ALA A 94 12.88 -13.92 -4.25
CA ALA A 94 13.93 -13.16 -3.60
C ALA A 94 13.82 -11.64 -3.84
N TYR A 95 13.25 -11.24 -4.98
CA TYR A 95 12.97 -9.83 -5.28
C TYR A 95 12.09 -9.12 -4.22
N GLY A 96 11.22 -9.86 -3.52
CA GLY A 96 10.34 -9.28 -2.50
C GLY A 96 11.03 -8.90 -1.19
N LYS A 97 12.27 -9.34 -0.96
CA LYS A 97 13.02 -9.07 0.28
C LYS A 97 14.52 -9.08 0.01
N ASP A 98 15.16 -7.93 0.23
CA ASP A 98 16.62 -7.84 0.24
C ASP A 98 17.20 -8.84 1.25
N ASP A 99 18.28 -9.53 0.83
CA ASP A 99 18.98 -10.54 1.62
C ASP A 99 18.13 -11.76 2.05
N ALA A 100 17.08 -12.10 1.29
CA ALA A 100 16.28 -13.30 1.52
C ALA A 100 17.15 -14.57 1.54
N THR A 101 17.09 -15.33 2.64
CA THR A 101 17.83 -16.59 2.75
C THR A 101 17.15 -17.68 1.91
N LEU A 102 17.90 -18.72 1.54
CA LEU A 102 17.34 -19.85 0.80
C LEU A 102 16.19 -20.54 1.55
N GLU A 103 16.28 -20.60 2.88
CA GLU A 103 15.24 -21.20 3.73
C GLU A 103 13.97 -20.35 3.75
N GLU A 104 14.10 -19.01 3.80
CA GLU A 104 12.95 -18.10 3.68
C GLU A 104 12.29 -18.20 2.31
N ILE A 105 13.08 -18.30 1.24
CA ILE A 105 12.55 -18.46 -0.13
C ILE A 105 11.76 -19.77 -0.26
N LYS A 106 12.31 -20.88 0.26
CA LYS A 106 11.60 -22.18 0.23
C LYS A 106 10.31 -22.14 1.05
N ALA A 107 10.30 -21.45 2.19
CA ALA A 107 9.11 -21.32 3.03
C ALA A 107 8.00 -20.44 2.40
N ALA A 108 8.35 -19.61 1.41
CA ALA A 108 7.42 -18.77 0.67
C ALA A 108 6.83 -19.43 -0.60
N THR A 109 7.17 -20.70 -0.86
CA THR A 109 6.66 -21.49 -2.00
C THR A 109 5.60 -22.48 -1.53
#